data_AF-A0A6M1PCE7-F1
#
_entry.id   AF-A0A6M1PCE7-F1
#
_cell.length_a   1.000
_cell.length_b   1.000
_cell.length_c   1.000
_cell.angle_alpha   90.00
_cell.angle_beta   90.00
_cell.angle_gamma   90.00
#
_symmetry.space_group_name_H-M   'P 1'
#
loop_
_entity.id
_entity.type
_entity.pdbx_description
1 polymer ?
#
loop_
_entity_poly.entity_id
_entity_poly.type
_entity_poly.pdbx_seq_one_letter_code
_entity_poly.pdbx_strand_id
1 'polypeptide(L)'
;MNILRNIIIITILLFGVAFISGCNENEINLKDGDRHLTEEINEVISNYIIQNYSSSYGATEKQFEVHKVYGTSESNGVLSVYIWSYYGGFNKSTGTETQAGHSLPAVIQLKKDAEHFSVIKYIEPQDGSLYQSSLRKMFPEKYLKLTQQNAGNLKDLQKKMDKKVKQWLKE
;
A
#
# COMPACT_ATOMS: atom_id res chain seq x y z
N MET A 1 -54.51 -34.47 -41.03
CA MET A 1 -53.26 -33.85 -41.52
C MET A 1 -53.53 -32.36 -41.73
N ASN A 2 -52.94 -31.39 -41.02
CA ASN A 2 -51.71 -31.41 -40.24
C ASN A 2 -51.81 -30.35 -39.13
N ILE A 3 -51.87 -30.84 -37.89
CA ILE A 3 -51.70 -30.11 -36.62
C ILE A 3 -50.23 -29.64 -36.44
N LEU A 4 -49.43 -29.71 -37.51
CA LEU A 4 -47.98 -29.49 -37.50
C LEU A 4 -47.53 -28.05 -37.77
N ARG A 5 -48.44 -27.10 -38.03
CA ARG A 5 -48.04 -25.74 -38.44
C ARG A 5 -48.09 -24.67 -37.34
N ASN A 6 -48.30 -25.06 -36.08
CA ASN A 6 -48.27 -24.12 -34.95
C ASN A 6 -47.29 -24.53 -33.83
N ILE A 7 -46.49 -25.60 -34.02
CA ILE A 7 -45.57 -26.11 -32.98
C ILE A 7 -44.11 -25.65 -33.18
N ILE A 8 -43.77 -25.05 -34.32
CA ILE A 8 -42.38 -24.64 -34.61
C ILE A 8 -42.09 -23.16 -34.27
N ILE A 9 -43.12 -22.35 -33.93
CA ILE A 9 -42.93 -20.94 -33.57
C ILE A 9 -42.92 -20.72 -32.05
N ILE A 10 -43.22 -21.74 -31.24
CA ILE A 10 -43.31 -21.64 -29.76
C ILE A 10 -42.04 -22.15 -29.06
N THR A 11 -40.95 -22.41 -29.80
CA THR A 11 -39.66 -22.84 -29.21
C THR A 11 -38.56 -21.79 -29.27
N ILE A 12 -38.91 -20.53 -29.61
CA ILE A 12 -37.96 -19.40 -29.65
C ILE A 12 -38.52 -18.26 -28.77
N LEU A 13 -38.83 -18.56 -27.51
CA LEU A 13 -39.17 -17.51 -26.53
C LEU A 13 -38.86 -17.93 -25.10
N LEU A 14 -37.82 -18.77 -24.94
CA LEU A 14 -37.36 -19.29 -23.66
C LEU A 14 -35.83 -19.24 -23.52
N PHE A 15 -35.19 -18.31 -24.22
CA PHE A 15 -33.89 -17.77 -23.82
C PHE A 15 -34.12 -16.38 -23.22
N GLY A 16 -34.92 -16.37 -22.14
CA GLY A 16 -35.06 -15.22 -21.28
C GLY A 16 -33.73 -14.97 -20.59
N VAL A 17 -32.99 -14.01 -21.15
CA VAL A 17 -32.04 -13.11 -20.48
C VAL A 17 -31.32 -13.78 -19.31
N ALA A 18 -30.23 -14.49 -19.63
CA ALA A 18 -29.21 -14.75 -18.63
C ALA A 18 -28.82 -13.39 -18.04
N PHE A 19 -29.10 -13.22 -16.75
CA PHE A 19 -28.71 -12.08 -15.96
C PHE A 19 -27.24 -11.80 -16.20
N ILE A 20 -26.96 -10.77 -17.01
CA ILE A 20 -25.67 -10.09 -16.94
C ILE A 20 -25.76 -9.27 -15.65
N SER A 21 -25.67 -9.93 -14.51
CA SER A 21 -25.10 -9.31 -13.33
C SER A 21 -23.64 -9.12 -13.66
N GLY A 22 -23.37 -8.10 -14.49
CA GLY A 22 -22.07 -7.46 -14.48
C GLY A 22 -21.88 -7.03 -13.05
N CYS A 23 -21.03 -7.74 -12.31
CA CYS A 23 -20.46 -7.20 -11.11
C CYS A 23 -19.94 -5.83 -11.51
N ASN A 24 -20.62 -4.78 -11.05
CA ASN A 24 -20.07 -3.45 -11.07
C ASN A 24 -18.95 -3.53 -10.03
N GLU A 25 -17.82 -4.13 -10.42
CA GLU A 25 -16.57 -3.97 -9.70
C GLU A 25 -16.40 -2.46 -9.69
N ASN A 26 -16.62 -1.85 -8.52
CA ASN A 26 -16.26 -0.49 -8.27
C ASN A 26 -14.80 -0.36 -8.69
N GLU A 27 -14.57 0.14 -9.91
CA GLU A 27 -13.25 0.18 -10.52
C GLU A 27 -12.38 0.96 -9.56
N ILE A 28 -11.45 0.25 -8.90
CA ILE A 28 -10.60 0.86 -7.89
C ILE A 28 -9.80 1.92 -8.62
N ASN A 29 -10.11 3.19 -8.37
CA ASN A 29 -9.44 4.30 -9.02
C ASN A 29 -8.01 4.39 -8.46
N LEU A 30 -7.08 3.76 -9.18
CA LEU A 30 -5.66 3.76 -8.84
C LEU A 30 -4.99 5.02 -9.39
N LYS A 31 -4.30 5.75 -8.51
CA LYS A 31 -3.44 6.89 -8.87
C LYS A 31 -1.99 6.53 -8.60
N ASP A 32 -1.15 6.56 -9.62
CA ASP A 32 0.25 6.13 -9.50
C ASP A 32 1.15 7.18 -8.84
N GLY A 33 2.12 6.70 -8.05
CA GLY A 33 3.13 7.52 -7.40
C GLY A 33 2.60 8.40 -6.27
N ASP A 34 3.40 9.40 -5.91
CA ASP A 34 3.20 10.32 -4.78
C ASP A 34 2.84 11.75 -5.18
N ARG A 35 2.77 12.08 -6.48
CA ARG A 35 2.64 13.47 -6.95
C ARG A 35 1.40 14.21 -6.44
N HIS A 36 0.33 13.48 -6.14
CA HIS A 36 -0.93 14.01 -5.63
C HIS A 36 -1.02 14.01 -4.10
N LEU A 37 -0.01 13.48 -3.40
CA LEU A 37 0.04 13.45 -1.94
C LEU A 37 0.71 14.72 -1.42
N THR A 38 0.15 15.26 -0.34
CA THR A 38 0.75 16.39 0.37
C THR A 38 1.88 15.91 1.28
N GLU A 39 2.78 16.81 1.64
CA GLU A 39 3.84 16.47 2.60
C GLU A 39 3.26 16.06 3.97
N GLU A 40 2.14 16.67 4.38
CA GLU A 40 1.40 16.27 5.58
C GLU A 40 1.06 14.77 5.58
N ILE A 41 0.59 14.21 4.46
CA ILE A 41 0.29 12.77 4.37
C ILE A 41 1.58 11.95 4.56
N ASN A 42 2.67 12.33 3.90
CA ASN A 42 3.95 11.63 4.05
C ASN A 42 4.48 11.70 5.49
N GLU A 43 4.32 12.83 6.17
CA GLU A 43 4.69 13.02 7.56
C GLU A 43 3.82 12.17 8.50
N VAL A 44 2.51 12.17 8.31
CA VAL A 44 1.57 11.32 9.08
C VAL A 44 1.92 9.84 8.94
N ILE A 45 2.23 9.37 7.72
CA ILE A 45 2.68 8.00 7.47
C ILE A 45 3.99 7.71 8.21
N SER A 46 5.00 8.56 8.03
CA SER A 46 6.33 8.38 8.62
C SER A 46 6.24 8.33 10.14
N ASN A 47 5.53 9.28 10.75
CA ASN A 47 5.37 9.39 12.19
C ASN A 47 4.61 8.19 12.76
N TYR A 48 3.55 7.73 12.08
CA TYR A 48 2.81 6.55 12.50
C TYR A 48 3.71 5.31 12.52
N ILE A 49 4.48 5.06 11.46
CA ILE A 49 5.38 3.90 11.38
C ILE A 49 6.46 3.97 12.47
N ILE A 50 7.06 5.15 12.69
CA ILE A 50 8.04 5.33 13.78
C ILE A 50 7.42 5.00 15.14
N GLN A 51 6.21 5.51 15.42
CA GLN A 51 5.51 5.24 16.68
C GLN A 51 5.14 3.76 16.83
N ASN A 52 4.65 3.13 15.77
CA ASN A 52 4.27 1.71 15.73
C ASN A 52 5.44 0.78 16.09
N TYR A 53 6.67 1.21 15.82
CA TYR A 53 7.89 0.44 16.06
C TYR A 53 8.76 0.94 17.23
N SER A 54 8.28 1.94 17.97
CA SER A 54 9.04 2.61 19.03
C SER A 54 9.56 1.68 20.15
N SER A 55 8.90 0.54 20.37
CA SER A 55 9.29 -0.46 21.37
C SER A 55 9.69 -1.82 20.79
N SER A 56 9.70 -1.98 19.47
CA SER A 56 9.87 -3.29 18.81
C SER A 56 11.33 -3.65 18.54
N TYR A 57 12.23 -2.67 18.62
CA TYR A 57 13.65 -2.81 18.33
C TYR A 57 14.51 -2.47 19.54
N GLY A 58 15.78 -2.89 19.50
CA GLY A 58 16.77 -2.46 20.48
C GLY A 58 16.86 -0.94 20.55
N ALA A 59 17.26 -0.43 21.72
CA ALA A 59 17.35 1.01 21.94
C ALA A 59 18.34 1.66 20.97
N THR A 60 17.88 2.68 20.24
CA THR A 60 18.70 3.59 19.42
C THR A 60 18.37 5.03 19.81
N GLU A 61 19.28 5.96 19.54
CA GLU A 61 19.11 7.38 19.93
C GLU A 61 17.99 8.07 19.14
N LYS A 62 17.84 7.76 17.84
CA LYS A 62 16.80 8.35 16.99
C LYS A 62 16.33 7.38 15.93
N GLN A 63 15.03 7.42 15.63
CA GLN A 63 14.41 6.64 14.57
C GLN A 63 13.94 7.54 13.44
N PHE A 64 14.05 7.05 12.21
CA PHE A 64 13.55 7.71 11.01
C PHE A 64 12.82 6.72 10.12
N GLU A 65 11.92 7.25 9.31
CA GLU A 65 11.25 6.52 8.25
C GLU A 65 11.34 7.32 6.95
N VAL A 66 11.55 6.60 5.86
CA VAL A 66 11.35 7.09 4.49
C VAL A 66 10.65 6.02 3.67
N HIS A 67 9.76 6.43 2.77
CA HIS A 67 9.03 5.50 1.93
C HIS A 67 9.06 5.87 0.45
N LYS A 68 8.73 4.87 -0.37
CA LYS A 68 8.39 5.00 -1.79
C LYS A 68 6.91 4.69 -1.93
N VAL A 69 6.16 5.60 -2.54
CA VAL A 69 4.75 5.37 -2.88
C VAL A 69 4.67 4.76 -4.27
N TYR A 70 4.01 3.61 -4.38
CA TYR A 70 3.67 3.00 -5.67
C TYR A 70 2.43 3.63 -6.27
N GLY A 71 1.47 3.95 -5.42
CA GLY A 71 0.27 4.68 -5.77
C GLY A 71 -0.74 4.64 -4.63
N THR A 72 -1.96 5.06 -4.93
CA THR A 72 -3.07 5.11 -3.98
C THR A 72 -4.36 4.64 -4.60
N SER A 73 -5.30 4.23 -3.75
CA SER A 73 -6.71 4.10 -4.10
C SER A 73 -7.57 4.82 -3.06
N GLU A 74 -8.76 5.23 -3.44
CA GLU A 74 -9.72 5.82 -2.51
C GLU A 74 -11.07 5.11 -2.64
N SER A 75 -11.64 4.71 -1.51
CA SER A 75 -12.95 4.07 -1.46
C SER A 75 -13.63 4.42 -0.14
N ASN A 76 -14.89 4.85 -0.20
CA ASN A 76 -15.70 5.22 0.97
C ASN A 76 -15.00 6.24 1.89
N GLY A 77 -14.28 7.21 1.31
CA GLY A 77 -13.53 8.24 2.04
C GLY A 77 -12.28 7.73 2.77
N VAL A 78 -11.80 6.53 2.44
CA VAL A 78 -10.56 5.96 2.96
C VAL A 78 -9.52 5.95 1.84
N LEU A 79 -8.43 6.68 2.06
CA LEU A 79 -7.26 6.68 1.19
C LEU A 79 -6.35 5.52 1.56
N SER A 80 -6.19 4.53 0.68
CA SER A 80 -5.17 3.50 0.82
C SER A 80 -3.91 3.91 0.05
N VAL A 81 -2.76 3.91 0.72
CA VAL A 81 -1.46 4.23 0.14
C VAL A 81 -0.61 2.96 0.12
N TYR A 82 -0.15 2.59 -1.06
CA TYR A 82 0.64 1.38 -1.32
C TYR A 82 2.11 1.75 -1.32
N ILE A 83 2.85 1.37 -0.28
CA ILE A 83 4.23 1.85 -0.06
C ILE A 83 5.25 0.73 0.04
N TRP A 84 6.50 1.10 -0.19
CA TRP A 84 7.64 0.42 0.41
C TRP A 84 8.25 1.32 1.48
N SER A 85 8.24 0.85 2.73
CA SER A 85 8.78 1.59 3.87
C SER A 85 10.22 1.18 4.14
N TYR A 86 11.03 2.16 4.54
CA TYR A 86 12.34 1.94 5.14
C TYR A 86 12.39 2.66 6.48
N TYR A 87 12.32 1.86 7.55
CA TYR A 87 12.42 2.30 8.93
C TYR A 87 13.80 1.93 9.48
N GLY A 88 14.45 2.88 10.15
CA GLY A 88 15.79 2.69 10.73
C GLY A 88 15.99 3.45 12.03
N GLY A 89 16.68 2.81 12.98
CA GLY A 89 17.21 3.39 14.20
C GLY A 89 18.71 3.68 14.08
N PHE A 90 19.13 4.83 14.60
CA PHE A 90 20.47 5.39 14.43
C PHE A 90 21.02 5.93 15.74
N ASN A 91 22.35 5.90 15.86
CA ASN A 91 23.13 6.48 16.95
C ASN A 91 24.14 7.46 16.36
N LYS A 92 24.41 8.58 17.05
CA LYS A 92 25.40 9.57 16.59
C LYS A 92 26.78 8.94 16.40
N SER A 93 27.15 7.96 17.23
CA SER A 93 28.44 7.26 17.15
C SER A 93 28.65 6.46 15.87
N THR A 94 27.58 5.99 15.23
CA THR A 94 27.62 5.16 14.02
C THR A 94 27.20 5.93 12.76
N GLY A 95 26.86 7.21 12.90
CA GLY A 95 26.52 8.09 11.79
C GLY A 95 25.29 7.61 11.00
N THR A 96 25.47 7.35 9.71
CA THR A 96 24.39 6.88 8.82
C THR A 96 24.22 5.37 8.80
N GLU A 97 24.96 4.62 9.61
CA GLU A 97 24.78 3.18 9.71
C GLU A 97 23.56 2.84 10.56
N THR A 98 22.61 2.13 9.96
CA THR A 98 21.39 1.66 10.62
C THR A 98 21.71 0.58 11.66
N GLN A 99 21.29 0.80 12.90
CA GLN A 99 21.56 -0.09 14.04
C GLN A 99 20.42 -1.09 14.27
N ALA A 100 19.21 -0.70 13.90
CA ALA A 100 18.02 -1.55 13.95
C ALA A 100 17.00 -1.06 12.91
N GLY A 101 16.10 -1.93 12.48
CA GLY A 101 15.01 -1.55 11.60
C GLY A 101 14.63 -2.64 10.61
N HIS A 102 13.87 -2.25 9.60
CA HIS A 102 13.39 -3.14 8.54
C HIS A 102 13.10 -2.35 7.26
N SER A 103 12.95 -3.08 6.17
CA SER A 103 12.48 -2.53 4.91
C SER A 103 11.52 -3.51 4.26
N LEU A 104 10.26 -3.11 4.11
CA LEU A 104 9.19 -4.00 3.67
C LEU A 104 8.08 -3.23 2.93
N PRO A 105 7.30 -3.92 2.07
CA PRO A 105 6.10 -3.34 1.48
C PRO A 105 4.98 -3.26 2.53
N ALA A 106 4.20 -2.18 2.52
CA ALA A 106 3.07 -2.00 3.43
C ALA A 106 1.91 -1.28 2.74
N VAL A 107 0.72 -1.43 3.31
CA VAL A 107 -0.46 -0.62 2.97
C VAL A 107 -0.86 0.17 4.20
N ILE A 108 -0.97 1.49 4.03
CA ILE A 108 -1.45 2.38 5.06
C ILE A 108 -2.75 3.02 4.62
N GLN A 109 -3.76 2.97 5.48
CA GLN A 109 -5.07 3.53 5.22
C GLN A 109 -5.27 4.76 6.09
N LEU A 110 -5.58 5.87 5.44
CA LEU A 110 -5.83 7.14 6.07
C LEU A 110 -7.29 7.56 5.89
N LYS A 111 -7.80 8.25 6.91
CA LYS A 111 -9.07 8.95 6.84
C LYS A 111 -8.82 10.42 7.15
N LYS A 112 -9.42 11.29 6.34
CA LYS A 112 -9.45 12.72 6.63
C LYS A 112 -10.58 13.01 7.60
N ASP A 113 -10.27 13.71 8.68
CA ASP A 113 -11.25 14.30 9.60
C ASP A 113 -11.06 15.81 9.65
N ALA A 114 -12.12 16.57 9.33
CA ALA A 114 -12.12 18.00 9.10
C ALA A 114 -10.96 18.48 8.20
N GLU A 115 -9.80 18.74 8.79
CA GLU A 115 -8.60 19.25 8.13
C GLU A 115 -7.40 18.30 8.18
N HIS A 116 -7.40 17.26 9.01
CA HIS A 116 -6.22 16.43 9.27
C HIS A 116 -6.39 15.00 8.76
N PHE A 117 -5.29 14.38 8.32
CA PHE A 117 -5.25 12.95 8.06
C PHE A 117 -4.88 12.16 9.31
N SER A 118 -5.59 11.05 9.53
CA SER A 118 -5.27 10.08 10.58
C SER A 118 -5.11 8.69 9.98
N VAL A 119 -4.14 7.93 10.47
CA VAL A 119 -3.98 6.52 10.09
C VAL A 119 -5.02 5.69 10.81
N ILE A 120 -5.85 4.98 10.06
CA ILE A 120 -6.88 4.09 10.60
C ILE A 120 -6.48 2.62 10.48
N LYS A 121 -5.50 2.29 9.64
CA LYS A 121 -4.99 0.94 9.48
C LYS A 121 -3.58 0.93 8.90
N TYR A 122 -2.74 0.04 9.41
CA TYR A 122 -1.45 -0.30 8.86
C TYR A 122 -1.37 -1.80 8.65
N ILE A 123 -0.99 -2.22 7.45
CA ILE A 123 -1.02 -3.62 7.01
C ILE A 123 0.34 -3.96 6.45
N GLU A 124 0.89 -5.08 6.93
CA GLU A 124 2.15 -5.66 6.48
C GLU A 124 1.91 -7.07 5.93
N PRO A 125 2.78 -7.56 5.02
CA PRO A 125 2.76 -8.95 4.66
C PRO A 125 3.11 -9.82 5.88
N GLN A 126 2.57 -11.03 5.90
CA GLN A 126 3.00 -12.06 6.85
C GLN A 126 4.40 -12.56 6.50
N ASP A 127 5.09 -13.15 7.47
CA ASP A 127 6.43 -13.69 7.23
C ASP A 127 6.43 -15.10 6.61
N GLY A 128 7.61 -15.51 6.14
CA GLY A 128 7.87 -16.89 5.72
C GLY A 128 7.05 -17.34 4.52
N SER A 129 6.51 -18.56 4.59
CA SER A 129 5.75 -19.17 3.49
C SER A 129 4.46 -18.42 3.14
N LEU A 130 3.96 -17.57 4.04
CA LEU A 130 2.74 -16.80 3.83
C LEU A 130 2.98 -15.46 3.11
N TYR A 131 4.23 -14.97 3.08
CA TYR A 131 4.59 -13.64 2.56
C TYR A 131 4.00 -13.32 1.19
N GLN A 132 4.22 -14.18 0.20
CA GLN A 132 3.71 -13.94 -1.15
C GLN A 132 2.18 -13.96 -1.22
N SER A 133 1.54 -14.77 -0.38
CA SER A 133 0.07 -14.88 -0.36
C SER A 133 -0.58 -13.67 0.33
N SER A 134 -0.01 -13.17 1.43
CA SER A 134 -0.48 -11.96 2.10
C SER A 134 -0.22 -10.71 1.27
N LEU A 135 0.94 -10.63 0.60
CA LEU A 135 1.26 -9.51 -0.26
C LEU A 135 0.24 -9.39 -1.41
N ARG A 136 -0.14 -10.52 -2.02
CA ARG A 136 -1.19 -10.57 -3.05
C ARG A 136 -2.57 -10.14 -2.58
N LYS A 137 -2.89 -10.32 -1.29
CA LYS A 137 -4.17 -9.91 -0.72
C LYS A 137 -4.25 -8.41 -0.42
N MET A 138 -3.11 -7.77 -0.17
CA MET A 138 -3.07 -6.37 0.27
C MET A 138 -2.77 -5.37 -0.87
N PHE A 139 -2.04 -5.77 -1.93
CA PHE A 139 -1.69 -4.89 -3.05
C PHE A 139 -2.55 -5.16 -4.30
N PRO A 140 -2.94 -4.12 -5.06
CA PRO A 140 -3.37 -4.24 -6.44
C PRO A 140 -2.30 -4.92 -7.30
N GLU A 141 -2.72 -5.73 -8.27
CA GLU A 141 -1.82 -6.52 -9.13
C GLU A 141 -0.75 -5.67 -9.82
N LYS A 142 -1.12 -4.45 -10.23
CA LYS A 142 -0.20 -3.49 -10.84
C LYS A 142 1.01 -3.17 -9.96
N TYR A 143 0.82 -3.05 -8.65
CA TYR A 143 1.90 -2.67 -7.72
C TYR A 143 2.65 -3.88 -7.14
N LEU A 144 2.06 -5.07 -7.19
CA LEU A 144 2.75 -6.32 -6.80
C LEU A 144 4.04 -6.53 -7.59
N LYS A 145 4.00 -6.34 -8.92
CA LYS A 145 5.19 -6.48 -9.76
C LYS A 145 6.30 -5.52 -9.33
N LEU A 146 5.94 -4.30 -8.93
CA LEU A 146 6.89 -3.30 -8.44
C LEU A 146 7.50 -3.73 -7.10
N THR A 147 6.71 -4.24 -6.15
CA THR A 147 7.26 -4.71 -4.87
C THR A 147 8.31 -5.80 -5.04
N GLN A 148 8.10 -6.74 -5.98
CA GLN A 148 9.04 -7.82 -6.26
C GLN A 148 10.33 -7.31 -6.91
N GLN A 149 10.24 -6.33 -7.81
CA GLN A 149 11.41 -5.72 -8.46
C GLN A 149 12.25 -4.86 -7.52
N ASN A 150 11.61 -4.20 -6.55
CA ASN A 150 12.30 -3.32 -5.60
C ASN A 150 12.87 -4.09 -4.39
N ALA A 151 12.47 -5.34 -4.16
CA ALA A 151 13.03 -6.19 -3.11
C ALA A 151 14.55 -6.31 -3.29
N GLY A 152 15.32 -5.55 -2.50
CA GLY A 152 16.79 -5.52 -2.54
C GLY A 152 17.44 -4.39 -3.34
N ASN A 153 16.68 -3.48 -3.98
CA ASN A 153 17.26 -2.34 -4.72
C ASN A 153 16.56 -1.01 -4.42
N LEU A 154 16.81 -0.48 -3.22
CA LEU A 154 16.19 0.76 -2.72
C LEU A 154 17.23 1.85 -2.45
N LYS A 155 18.20 2.00 -3.36
CA LYS A 155 19.26 3.02 -3.27
C LYS A 155 18.69 4.42 -3.06
N ASP A 156 17.53 4.72 -3.65
CA ASP A 156 16.88 6.02 -3.48
C ASP A 156 16.31 6.22 -2.07
N LEU A 157 15.77 5.16 -1.44
CA LEU A 157 15.36 5.23 -0.03
C LEU A 157 16.57 5.35 0.88
N GLN A 158 17.66 4.62 0.61
CA GLN A 158 18.90 4.79 1.38
C GLN A 158 19.39 6.24 1.30
N LYS A 159 19.43 6.85 0.10
CA LYS A 159 19.82 8.26 -0.06
C LYS A 159 18.90 9.22 0.70
N LYS A 160 17.58 9.00 0.66
CA LYS A 160 16.60 9.80 1.42
C LYS A 160 16.84 9.66 2.93
N MET A 161 17.08 8.43 3.40
CA MET A 161 17.38 8.14 4.80
C MET A 161 18.68 8.83 5.24
N ASP A 162 19.76 8.62 4.50
CA ASP A 162 21.06 9.24 4.75
C ASP A 162 20.95 10.77 4.83
N LYS A 163 20.11 11.39 3.99
CA LYS A 163 19.87 12.83 4.05
C LYS A 163 19.22 13.25 5.36
N LYS A 164 18.16 12.55 5.81
CA LYS A 164 17.49 12.83 7.10
C LYS A 164 18.46 12.64 8.27
N VAL A 165 19.20 11.54 8.28
CA VAL A 165 20.17 11.24 9.35
C VAL A 165 21.30 12.26 9.37
N LYS A 166 21.90 12.61 8.22
CA LYS A 166 22.95 13.64 8.14
C LYS A 166 22.48 15.02 8.57
N GLN A 167 21.19 15.34 8.43
CA GLN A 167 20.63 16.57 8.96
C GLN A 167 20.59 16.54 10.48
N TRP A 168 20.08 15.45 11.06
CA TRP A 168 20.05 15.25 12.52
C TRP A 168 21.45 15.19 13.16
N LEU A 169 22.45 14.59 12.49
CA LEU A 169 23.82 14.55 12.99
C LEU A 169 24.48 15.94 13.13
N LYS A 170 23.92 16.98 12.48
CA LYS A 170 24.39 18.36 12.58
C LYS A 170 23.70 19.16 13.69
N GLU A 171 22.66 18.61 14.31
CA GLU A 171 21.97 19.16 15.48
C GLU A 171 22.77 18.86 16.76
#